data_AF-A0A914Q7J9-F1
#
_entry.id   AF-A0A914Q7J9-F1
#
_cell.length_a   1.000
_cell.length_b   1.000
_cell.length_c   1.000
_cell.angle_alpha   90.00
_cell.angle_beta   90.00
_cell.angle_gamma   90.00
#
_symmetry.space_group_name_H-M   'P 1'
#
loop_
_entity.id
_entity.type
_entity.pdbx_description
1 polymer ?
#
loop_
_entity_poly.entity_id
_entity_poly.type
_entity_poly.pdbx_seq_one_letter_code
_entity_poly.pdbx_strand_id
1 'polypeptide(L)'
;MVYRRNGSESRKRKEPSEVPTPTTVCYCEGKRQLGTLEVHCSVCRRWFHQTCLRDLKEFFGLPFMVCYVFRCQDCANDNKESWTRLQSKQVSLYPPFTFSLNTFLVDFAHMTVMALSNMTYNYFAAQDEYKNDVFQACKDNVKYFHLDKEIVPFFEENWESLTNMPRRVKNSWHQTLHKTLAKETELFAVNPENESEYSL
;
A
#
# COMPACT_ATOMS: atom_id res chain seq x y z
N MET A 1 -67.92 11.82 -0.98
CA MET A 1 -66.90 11.01 -1.69
C MET A 1 -65.79 10.69 -0.71
N VAL A 2 -65.52 9.41 -0.51
CA VAL A 2 -64.56 8.87 0.47
C VAL A 2 -63.23 8.70 -0.25
N TYR A 3 -62.17 9.43 0.13
CA TYR A 3 -60.84 9.19 -0.40
C TYR A 3 -60.11 8.14 0.46
N ARG A 4 -59.92 6.95 -0.11
CA ARG A 4 -59.10 5.85 0.41
C ARG A 4 -57.61 6.24 0.39
N ARG A 5 -56.89 5.99 1.49
CA ARG A 5 -55.41 5.98 1.53
C ARG A 5 -54.92 4.68 0.90
N ASN A 6 -54.07 4.75 -0.12
CA ASN A 6 -53.29 3.61 -0.60
C ASN A 6 -51.95 3.60 0.12
N GLY A 7 -51.66 2.50 0.83
CA GLY A 7 -50.37 2.22 1.45
C GLY A 7 -49.32 1.85 0.41
N SER A 8 -48.13 2.44 0.54
CA SER A 8 -46.97 2.10 -0.28
C SER A 8 -46.24 0.90 0.32
N GLU A 9 -46.28 -0.25 -0.37
CA GLU A 9 -45.44 -1.41 -0.06
C GLU A 9 -43.96 -1.09 -0.33
N SER A 10 -43.14 -1.19 0.71
CA SER A 10 -41.69 -1.05 0.63
C SER A 10 -41.06 -2.29 0.00
N ARG A 11 -40.41 -2.13 -1.16
CA ARG A 11 -39.57 -3.17 -1.77
C ARG A 11 -38.42 -3.51 -0.84
N LYS A 12 -38.43 -4.71 -0.24
CA LYS A 12 -37.28 -5.27 0.48
C LYS A 12 -36.10 -5.41 -0.47
N ARG A 13 -35.00 -4.73 -0.17
CA ARG A 13 -33.70 -4.84 -0.83
C ARG A 13 -33.17 -6.25 -0.57
N LYS A 14 -32.93 -7.04 -1.63
CA LYS A 14 -32.23 -8.34 -1.51
C LYS A 14 -30.81 -8.07 -1.03
N GLU A 15 -30.41 -8.71 0.06
CA GLU A 15 -29.02 -8.75 0.51
C GLU A 15 -28.15 -9.40 -0.57
N PRO A 16 -26.93 -8.89 -0.84
CA PRO A 16 -26.02 -9.52 -1.78
C PRO A 16 -25.63 -10.90 -1.27
N SER A 17 -25.81 -11.93 -2.08
CA SER A 17 -25.23 -13.25 -1.83
C SER A 17 -23.71 -13.15 -1.76
N GLU A 18 -23.11 -13.59 -0.64
CA GLU A 18 -21.67 -13.66 -0.46
C GLU A 18 -21.05 -14.57 -1.54
N VAL A 19 -20.36 -13.96 -2.51
CA VAL A 19 -19.49 -14.72 -3.41
C VAL A 19 -18.24 -15.08 -2.61
N PRO A 20 -17.90 -16.36 -2.41
CA PRO A 20 -16.72 -16.74 -1.65
C PRO A 20 -15.47 -16.20 -2.35
N THR A 21 -14.79 -15.28 -1.68
CA THR A 21 -13.52 -14.72 -2.13
C THR A 21 -12.49 -15.85 -2.21
N PRO A 22 -11.73 -15.99 -3.32
CA PRO A 22 -10.69 -17.00 -3.42
C PRO A 22 -9.70 -16.86 -2.25
N THR A 23 -9.48 -17.95 -1.51
CA THR A 23 -8.55 -17.97 -0.37
C THR A 23 -7.10 -18.19 -0.78
N THR A 24 -6.87 -18.52 -2.07
CA THR A 24 -5.56 -18.77 -2.66
C THR A 24 -5.10 -17.61 -3.55
N VAL A 25 -3.78 -17.48 -3.67
CA VAL A 25 -3.07 -16.48 -4.46
C VAL A 25 -1.89 -17.12 -5.18
N CYS A 26 -1.24 -16.36 -6.06
CA CYS A 26 -0.01 -16.73 -6.75
C CYS A 26 -0.16 -17.91 -7.72
N TYR A 27 0.89 -18.23 -8.49
CA TYR A 27 0.93 -19.42 -9.35
C TYR A 27 0.95 -20.73 -8.55
N CYS A 28 1.39 -20.69 -7.28
CA CYS A 28 1.46 -21.85 -6.41
C CYS A 28 0.11 -22.19 -5.74
N GLU A 29 -0.92 -21.39 -5.94
CA GLU A 29 -2.21 -21.51 -5.26
C GLU A 29 -2.07 -21.51 -3.71
N GLY A 30 -1.02 -20.86 -3.21
CA GLY A 30 -0.75 -20.71 -1.79
C GLY A 30 -1.56 -19.58 -1.16
N LYS A 31 -1.34 -19.30 0.13
CA LYS A 31 -1.94 -18.14 0.82
C LYS A 31 -1.02 -16.92 0.71
N ARG A 32 -1.55 -15.74 1.04
CA ARG A 32 -0.75 -14.53 1.25
C ARG A 32 0.30 -14.77 2.33
N GLN A 33 1.49 -14.20 2.15
CA GLN A 33 2.60 -14.25 3.09
C GLN A 33 2.94 -12.82 3.51
N LEU A 34 2.12 -12.26 4.39
CA LEU A 34 2.29 -10.88 4.86
C LEU A 34 3.66 -10.68 5.49
N GLY A 35 4.23 -9.49 5.34
CA GLY A 35 5.60 -9.19 5.77
C GLY A 35 6.69 -9.77 4.86
N THR A 36 6.33 -10.55 3.84
CA THR A 36 7.24 -10.91 2.75
C THR A 36 6.99 -10.01 1.54
N LEU A 37 7.93 -10.02 0.61
CA LEU A 37 7.79 -9.26 -0.62
C LEU A 37 6.82 -9.98 -1.57
N GLU A 38 5.65 -9.38 -1.73
CA GLU A 38 4.59 -9.85 -2.63
C GLU A 38 4.21 -8.74 -3.62
N VAL A 39 3.90 -9.11 -4.86
CA VAL A 39 3.47 -8.18 -5.92
C VAL A 39 2.08 -8.51 -6.42
N HIS A 40 1.32 -7.48 -6.77
CA HIS A 40 -0.05 -7.59 -7.22
C HIS A 40 -0.15 -7.26 -8.72
N CYS A 41 -0.76 -8.15 -9.49
CA CYS A 41 -0.89 -7.97 -10.93
C CYS A 41 -1.92 -6.89 -11.28
N SER A 42 -1.52 -5.94 -12.12
CA SER A 42 -2.36 -4.84 -12.59
C SER A 42 -3.57 -5.27 -13.43
N VAL A 43 -3.55 -6.50 -13.97
CA VAL A 43 -4.61 -7.04 -14.86
C VAL A 43 -5.56 -7.95 -14.08
N CYS A 44 -5.09 -9.11 -13.61
CA CYS A 44 -5.95 -10.11 -12.95
C CYS A 44 -6.20 -9.85 -11.46
N ARG A 45 -5.55 -8.84 -10.88
CA ARG A 45 -5.67 -8.46 -9.46
C ARG A 45 -5.27 -9.54 -8.44
N ARG A 46 -4.56 -10.58 -8.88
CA ARG A 46 -3.98 -11.61 -8.00
C ARG A 46 -2.65 -11.14 -7.41
N TRP A 47 -2.36 -11.61 -6.20
CA TRP A 47 -1.05 -11.45 -5.53
C TRP A 47 -0.11 -12.59 -5.92
N PHE A 48 1.19 -12.32 -5.96
CA PHE A 48 2.25 -13.24 -6.33
C PHE A 48 3.43 -13.09 -5.37
N HIS A 49 3.95 -14.20 -4.86
CA HIS A 49 5.14 -14.21 -4.00
C HIS A 49 6.39 -13.94 -4.84
N GLN A 50 7.33 -13.16 -4.32
CA GLN A 50 8.64 -12.95 -4.95
C GLN A 50 9.31 -14.28 -5.34
N THR A 51 9.27 -15.27 -4.46
CA THR A 51 9.91 -16.59 -4.66
C THR A 51 9.25 -17.45 -5.73
N CYS A 52 8.03 -17.10 -6.16
CA CYS A 52 7.30 -17.81 -7.21
C CYS A 52 7.40 -17.13 -8.58
N LEU A 53 8.06 -15.97 -8.68
CA LEU A 53 8.34 -15.30 -9.94
C LEU A 53 9.39 -16.09 -10.73
N ARG A 54 9.16 -16.26 -12.02
CA ARG A 54 9.99 -17.12 -12.89
C ARG A 54 11.02 -16.31 -13.66
N ASP A 55 10.61 -15.15 -14.18
CA ASP A 55 11.45 -14.30 -15.03
C ASP A 55 12.16 -13.19 -14.23
N LEU A 56 11.62 -12.84 -13.05
CA LEU A 56 12.10 -11.72 -12.22
C LEU A 56 12.81 -12.21 -10.95
N LYS A 57 14.06 -12.69 -11.10
CA LYS A 57 14.85 -13.23 -9.97
C LYS A 57 15.62 -12.17 -9.20
N GLU A 58 16.01 -11.06 -9.85
CA GLU A 58 16.67 -9.91 -9.21
C GLU A 58 15.63 -8.83 -8.88
N PHE A 59 14.72 -9.18 -7.97
CA PHE A 59 13.71 -8.26 -7.48
C PHE A 59 14.08 -7.78 -6.07
N PHE A 60 14.18 -6.47 -5.87
CA PHE A 60 14.53 -5.84 -4.59
C PHE A 60 13.44 -4.88 -4.16
N GLY A 61 13.27 -4.73 -2.84
CA GLY A 61 12.25 -3.84 -2.28
C GLY A 61 11.86 -4.21 -0.85
N LEU A 62 10.87 -3.48 -0.35
CA LEU A 62 10.24 -3.75 0.94
C LEU A 62 8.91 -4.50 0.75
N PRO A 63 8.47 -5.31 1.74
CA PRO A 63 7.07 -5.69 1.84
C PRO A 63 6.15 -4.47 1.72
N PHE A 64 4.90 -4.70 1.32
CA PHE A 64 3.88 -3.66 1.20
C PHE A 64 4.19 -2.53 0.20
N MET A 65 5.09 -2.77 -0.77
CA MET A 65 5.31 -1.81 -1.84
C MET A 65 4.01 -1.50 -2.60
N VAL A 66 3.78 -0.22 -2.88
CA VAL A 66 2.63 0.25 -3.68
C VAL A 66 3.04 0.92 -4.99
N CYS A 67 4.34 1.19 -5.15
CA CYS A 67 4.91 1.99 -6.24
C CYS A 67 5.48 1.15 -7.39
N TYR A 68 4.65 0.30 -7.99
CA TYR A 68 5.07 -0.48 -9.15
C TYR A 68 3.89 -0.83 -10.08
N VAL A 69 4.24 -1.25 -11.29
CA VAL A 69 3.34 -1.97 -12.18
C VAL A 69 3.90 -3.36 -12.41
N PHE A 70 3.12 -4.38 -12.07
CA PHE A 70 3.45 -5.78 -12.29
C PHE A 70 2.42 -6.43 -13.22
N ARG A 71 2.91 -7.30 -14.10
CA ARG A 71 2.10 -8.16 -14.97
C ARG A 71 2.61 -9.59 -14.86
N CYS A 72 1.72 -10.50 -14.46
CA CYS A 72 2.03 -11.93 -14.39
C CYS A 72 2.10 -12.55 -15.79
N GLN A 73 2.70 -13.73 -15.87
CA GLN A 73 2.85 -14.51 -17.09
C GLN A 73 1.52 -14.72 -17.83
N ASP A 74 0.47 -15.12 -17.11
CA ASP A 74 -0.85 -15.40 -17.70
C ASP A 74 -1.54 -14.17 -18.31
N CYS A 75 -1.14 -12.96 -17.89
CA CYS A 75 -1.69 -11.70 -18.37
C CYS A 75 -0.76 -10.99 -19.38
N ALA A 76 0.43 -11.52 -19.61
CA ALA A 76 1.41 -10.98 -20.55
C ALA A 76 1.22 -11.60 -21.94
N ASN A 77 1.28 -10.76 -22.98
CA ASN A 77 1.07 -11.22 -24.36
C ASN A 77 2.19 -12.16 -24.84
N ASP A 78 3.39 -12.03 -24.26
CA ASP A 78 4.58 -12.83 -24.58
C ASP A 78 4.85 -13.92 -23.54
N ASN A 79 3.93 -14.15 -22.60
CA ASN A 79 4.08 -15.06 -21.46
C ASN A 79 5.34 -14.78 -20.62
N LYS A 80 5.78 -13.52 -20.53
CA LYS A 80 6.87 -13.11 -19.65
C LYS A 80 6.39 -12.14 -18.59
N GLU A 81 6.83 -12.36 -17.38
CA GLU A 81 6.56 -11.43 -16.29
C GLU A 81 7.23 -10.09 -16.57
N SER A 82 6.51 -9.01 -16.30
CA SER A 82 7.09 -7.66 -16.37
C SER A 82 6.82 -6.92 -15.09
N TRP A 83 7.85 -6.20 -14.63
CA TRP A 83 7.79 -5.33 -13.48
C TRP A 83 8.46 -4.02 -13.80
N THR A 84 7.85 -2.93 -13.37
CA THR A 84 8.41 -1.59 -13.51
C THR A 84 8.15 -0.81 -12.24
N ARG A 85 9.22 -0.33 -11.60
CA ARG A 85 9.10 0.61 -10.48
C ARG A 85 8.52 1.91 -10.99
N LEU A 86 7.50 2.42 -10.30
CA LEU A 86 7.05 3.78 -10.51
C LEU A 86 8.15 4.72 -10.02
N GLN A 87 8.54 5.66 -10.88
CA GLN A 87 9.61 6.60 -10.57
C GLN A 87 9.00 7.89 -10.05
N SER A 88 9.56 8.45 -8.98
CA SER A 88 9.45 9.88 -8.75
C SER A 88 10.35 10.55 -9.79
N LYS A 89 9.79 11.11 -10.86
CA LYS A 89 10.57 12.03 -11.70
C LYS A 89 10.97 13.20 -10.80
N GLN A 90 12.24 13.31 -10.44
CA GLN A 90 12.81 14.61 -10.15
C GLN A 90 12.67 15.41 -11.44
N VAL A 91 11.92 16.51 -11.39
CA VAL A 91 11.78 17.44 -12.52
C VAL A 91 13.16 18.05 -12.78
N SER A 92 13.99 17.37 -13.57
CA SER A 92 15.08 18.00 -14.27
C SER A 92 14.45 18.72 -15.45
N LEU A 93 14.29 20.04 -15.28
CA LEU A 93 14.18 21.08 -16.30
C LEU A 93 13.99 20.58 -17.76
N TYR A 94 12.74 20.60 -18.26
CA TYR A 94 12.29 20.57 -19.68
C TYR A 94 12.77 19.41 -20.59
N PRO A 95 11.89 18.81 -21.43
CA PRO A 95 11.28 19.51 -22.57
C PRO A 95 9.74 19.59 -22.51
N PRO A 96 9.15 20.55 -23.24
CA PRO A 96 7.70 20.71 -23.38
C PRO A 96 7.16 19.58 -24.27
N PHE A 97 5.87 19.25 -24.15
CA PHE A 97 5.18 18.26 -24.99
C PHE A 97 5.53 16.78 -24.75
N THR A 98 5.14 16.26 -23.60
CA THR A 98 4.29 15.06 -23.59
C THR A 98 3.34 15.15 -22.41
N PHE A 99 2.08 15.49 -22.70
CA PHE A 99 0.96 15.25 -21.82
C PHE A 99 0.71 13.73 -21.78
N SER A 100 1.65 12.99 -21.19
CA SER A 100 1.47 11.58 -20.90
C SER A 100 0.75 11.50 -19.56
N LEU A 101 -0.59 11.58 -19.63
CA LEU A 101 -1.47 11.09 -18.57
C LEU A 101 -0.99 9.69 -18.19
N ASN A 102 -0.68 9.48 -16.90
CA ASN A 102 -0.25 8.23 -16.25
C ASN A 102 1.25 8.08 -15.93
N THR A 103 2.00 9.16 -15.73
CA THR A 103 3.19 9.06 -14.86
C THR A 103 2.74 9.13 -13.40
N PHE A 104 2.46 7.97 -12.78
CA PHE A 104 2.23 7.88 -11.35
C PHE A 104 3.53 8.23 -10.62
N LEU A 105 3.64 9.47 -10.13
CA LEU A 105 4.79 9.90 -9.34
C LEU A 105 4.66 9.31 -7.95
N VAL A 106 5.74 8.70 -7.47
CA VAL A 106 5.84 8.31 -6.05
C VAL A 106 6.02 9.59 -5.23
N ASP A 107 5.03 9.91 -4.42
CA ASP A 107 5.06 11.04 -3.48
C ASP A 107 5.31 10.56 -2.05
N PHE A 108 5.32 11.52 -1.11
CA PHE A 108 5.50 11.20 0.31
C PHE A 108 4.37 10.34 0.86
N ALA A 109 3.14 10.44 0.35
CA ALA A 109 2.03 9.63 0.86
C ALA A 109 2.27 8.15 0.59
N HIS A 110 2.65 7.80 -0.65
CA HIS A 110 2.99 6.42 -0.99
C HIS A 110 4.19 5.90 -0.17
N MET A 111 5.23 6.72 0.00
CA MET A 111 6.37 6.35 0.85
C MET A 111 5.94 6.10 2.30
N THR A 112 5.08 6.96 2.85
CA THR A 112 4.57 6.84 4.22
C THR A 112 3.69 5.62 4.40
N VAL A 113 2.81 5.29 3.45
CA VAL A 113 2.02 4.05 3.46
C VAL A 113 2.94 2.84 3.52
N MET A 114 3.98 2.78 2.67
CA MET A 114 4.94 1.67 2.71
C MET A 114 5.68 1.61 4.06
N ALA A 115 6.14 2.74 4.57
CA ALA A 115 6.87 2.82 5.84
C ALA A 115 6.01 2.37 7.02
N LEU A 116 4.84 2.98 7.21
CA LEU A 116 3.92 2.64 8.30
C LEU A 116 3.44 1.19 8.19
N SER A 117 3.13 0.68 6.98
CA SER A 117 2.75 -0.73 6.81
C SER A 117 3.85 -1.70 7.29
N ASN A 118 5.11 -1.43 6.93
CA ASN A 118 6.24 -2.24 7.40
C ASN A 118 6.45 -2.12 8.91
N MET A 119 6.44 -0.90 9.45
CA MET A 119 6.63 -0.64 10.88
C MET A 119 5.53 -1.30 11.72
N THR A 120 4.26 -1.16 11.31
CA THR A 120 3.10 -1.80 11.95
C THR A 120 3.24 -3.32 11.94
N TYR A 121 3.50 -3.92 10.77
CA TYR A 121 3.67 -5.36 10.67
C TYR A 121 4.81 -5.85 11.57
N ASN A 122 5.97 -5.21 11.51
CA ASN A 122 7.15 -5.60 12.29
C ASN A 122 6.91 -5.47 13.80
N TYR A 123 6.18 -4.43 14.24
CA TYR A 123 5.84 -4.24 15.64
C TYR A 123 4.97 -5.39 16.19
N PHE A 124 3.95 -5.81 15.45
CA PHE A 124 3.09 -6.91 15.88
C PHE A 124 3.75 -8.27 15.69
N ALA A 125 4.50 -8.48 14.60
CA ALA A 125 5.25 -9.72 14.37
C ALA A 125 6.34 -10.00 15.42
N ALA A 126 6.89 -8.94 16.04
CA ALA A 126 7.86 -9.06 17.12
C ALA A 126 7.24 -9.52 18.45
N GLN A 127 5.91 -9.41 18.62
CA GLN A 127 5.22 -9.77 19.85
C GLN A 127 4.78 -11.23 19.81
N ASP A 128 5.17 -12.00 20.83
CA ASP A 128 4.85 -13.43 20.93
C ASP A 128 3.34 -13.71 20.87
N GLU A 129 2.52 -12.82 21.43
CA GLU A 129 1.05 -12.91 21.43
C GLU A 129 0.46 -12.96 20.01
N TYR A 130 1.05 -12.23 19.05
CA TYR A 130 0.48 -12.03 17.72
C TYR A 130 1.16 -12.84 16.61
N LYS A 131 2.21 -13.62 16.93
CA LYS A 131 2.99 -14.38 15.94
C LYS A 131 2.16 -15.31 15.05
N ASN A 132 1.05 -15.85 15.57
CA ASN A 132 0.22 -16.79 14.84
C ASN A 132 -0.74 -16.10 13.84
N ASP A 133 -1.10 -14.84 14.09
CA ASP A 133 -1.99 -14.07 13.21
C ASP A 133 -1.72 -12.56 13.32
N VAL A 134 -0.62 -12.14 12.72
CA VAL A 134 -0.22 -10.73 12.68
C VAL A 134 -1.25 -9.88 11.94
N PHE A 135 -1.94 -10.44 10.95
CA PHE A 135 -2.96 -9.71 10.19
C PHE A 135 -4.14 -9.31 11.08
N GLN A 136 -4.65 -10.26 11.86
CA GLN A 136 -5.74 -9.99 12.79
C GLN A 136 -5.29 -9.01 13.87
N ALA A 137 -4.05 -9.12 14.37
CA ALA A 137 -3.49 -8.17 15.33
C ALA A 137 -3.46 -6.73 14.77
N CYS A 138 -2.98 -6.54 13.54
CA CYS A 138 -2.98 -5.24 12.86
C CYS A 138 -4.38 -4.67 12.63
N LYS A 139 -5.41 -5.53 12.56
CA LYS A 139 -6.80 -5.11 12.33
C LYS A 139 -7.49 -4.70 13.63
N ASP A 140 -7.20 -5.40 14.72
CA ASP A 140 -7.87 -5.18 16.00
C ASP A 140 -7.16 -4.14 16.87
N ASN A 141 -5.89 -3.85 16.58
CA ASN A 141 -5.07 -2.94 17.36
C ASN A 141 -4.47 -1.84 16.49
N VAL A 142 -4.36 -0.64 17.05
CA VAL A 142 -3.72 0.50 16.40
C VAL A 142 -2.38 0.75 17.06
N LYS A 143 -1.31 0.85 16.27
CA LYS A 143 0.00 1.32 16.73
C LYS A 143 0.31 2.66 16.07
N TYR A 144 0.48 3.68 16.90
CA TYR A 144 0.97 4.99 16.47
C TYR A 144 2.50 5.05 16.57
N PHE A 145 3.15 5.75 15.66
CA PHE A 145 4.60 5.93 15.59
C PHE A 145 4.95 7.41 15.63
N HIS A 146 5.94 7.76 16.43
CA HIS A 146 6.40 9.14 16.55
C HIS A 146 7.14 9.58 15.29
N LEU A 147 6.77 10.73 14.74
CA LEU A 147 7.33 11.26 13.49
C LEU A 147 8.86 11.33 13.51
N ASP A 148 9.44 12.10 14.44
CA ASP A 148 10.88 12.35 14.46
C ASP A 148 11.72 11.19 15.01
N LYS A 149 11.13 10.32 15.84
CA LYS A 149 11.86 9.27 16.57
C LYS A 149 11.77 7.89 15.90
N GLU A 150 10.74 7.66 15.10
CA GLU A 150 10.48 6.35 14.49
C GLU A 150 10.30 6.47 12.98
N ILE A 151 9.39 7.32 12.49
CA ILE A 151 9.07 7.39 11.05
C ILE A 151 10.23 7.98 10.25
N VAL A 152 10.81 9.11 10.70
CA VAL A 152 11.96 9.75 10.03
C VAL A 152 13.17 8.80 9.98
N PRO A 153 13.63 8.18 11.09
CA PRO A 153 14.71 7.20 11.03
C PRO A 153 14.43 6.03 10.08
N PHE A 154 13.20 5.52 10.03
CA PHE A 154 12.83 4.47 9.08
C PHE A 154 13.00 4.93 7.64
N PHE A 155 12.59 6.16 7.31
CA PHE A 155 12.77 6.75 5.98
C PHE A 155 14.26 6.90 5.63
N GLU A 156 15.09 7.32 6.58
CA GLU A 156 16.53 7.48 6.36
C GLU A 156 17.22 6.15 6.08
N GLU A 157 16.89 5.11 6.85
CA GLU A 157 17.43 3.76 6.69
C GLU A 157 16.98 3.10 5.38
N ASN A 158 15.72 3.33 4.96
CA ASN A 158 15.09 2.61 3.85
C ASN A 158 14.87 3.45 2.58
N TRP A 159 15.53 4.60 2.46
CA TRP A 159 15.26 5.58 1.41
C TRP A 159 15.25 4.99 -0.01
N GLU A 160 16.26 4.20 -0.40
CA GLU A 160 16.38 3.59 -1.73
C GLU A 160 15.26 2.58 -2.02
N SER A 161 14.74 1.93 -0.99
CA SER A 161 13.64 0.98 -1.09
C SER A 161 12.29 1.69 -1.16
N LEU A 162 12.14 2.83 -0.47
CA LEU A 162 10.93 3.65 -0.49
C LEU A 162 10.80 4.48 -1.78
N THR A 163 11.91 4.97 -2.32
CA THR A 163 11.89 5.84 -3.50
C THR A 163 13.18 5.75 -4.32
N ASN A 164 13.15 6.31 -5.53
CA ASN A 164 14.33 6.56 -6.34
C ASN A 164 14.72 8.05 -6.39
N MET A 165 14.05 8.92 -5.62
CA MET A 165 14.51 10.30 -5.43
C MET A 165 15.94 10.30 -4.89
N PRO A 166 16.82 11.23 -5.33
CA PRO A 166 18.10 11.40 -4.65
C PRO A 166 17.89 11.71 -3.18
N ARG A 167 18.77 11.17 -2.33
CA ARG A 167 18.76 11.46 -0.90
C ARG A 167 18.81 12.96 -0.68
N ARG A 168 17.89 13.45 0.14
CA ARG A 168 17.78 14.86 0.46
C ARG A 168 18.75 15.17 1.60
N VAL A 169 19.76 15.98 1.31
CA VAL A 169 20.80 16.37 2.28
C VAL A 169 20.26 17.31 3.37
N LYS A 170 19.18 18.04 3.08
CA LYS A 170 18.54 18.97 4.03
C LYS A 170 17.29 18.33 4.63
N ASN A 171 17.10 18.49 5.94
CA ASN A 171 15.92 17.98 6.69
C ASN A 171 14.60 18.70 6.35
N SER A 172 14.57 19.55 5.32
CA SER A 172 13.33 20.21 4.85
C SER A 172 12.26 19.22 4.38
N TRP A 173 12.63 17.97 4.10
CA TRP A 173 11.68 16.93 3.79
C TRP A 173 10.88 16.43 4.99
N HIS A 174 11.38 16.60 6.22
CA HIS A 174 10.64 16.21 7.44
C HIS A 174 9.35 17.03 7.55
N GLN A 175 9.42 18.33 7.22
CA GLN A 175 8.24 19.20 7.16
C GLN A 175 7.28 18.80 6.04
N THR A 176 7.79 18.28 4.92
CA THR A 176 6.94 17.78 3.83
C THR A 176 6.24 16.49 4.24
N LEU A 177 6.95 15.59 4.91
CA LEU A 177 6.40 14.36 5.50
C LEU A 177 5.31 14.70 6.54
N HIS A 178 5.60 15.59 7.50
CA HIS A 178 4.61 16.04 8.49
C HIS A 178 3.34 16.60 7.82
N LYS A 179 3.50 17.48 6.83
CA LYS A 179 2.35 18.04 6.09
C LYS A 179 1.55 16.97 5.34
N THR A 180 2.23 15.93 4.84
CA THR A 180 1.56 14.82 4.14
C THR A 180 0.71 14.03 5.12
N LEU A 181 1.31 13.61 6.23
CA LEU A 181 0.63 12.90 7.32
C LEU A 181 -0.58 13.67 7.86
N ALA A 182 -0.43 14.98 8.11
CA ALA A 182 -1.51 15.81 8.65
C ALA A 182 -2.61 16.13 7.63
N LYS A 183 -2.31 16.13 6.33
CA LYS A 183 -3.26 16.50 5.27
C LYS A 183 -4.08 15.31 4.79
N GLU A 184 -3.48 14.13 4.69
CA GLU A 184 -4.11 12.94 4.11
C GLU A 184 -4.80 12.09 5.19
N THR A 185 -5.81 12.67 5.83
CA THR A 185 -6.53 12.09 6.97
C THR A 185 -7.33 10.83 6.64
N GLU A 186 -7.57 10.56 5.35
CA GLU A 186 -8.21 9.31 4.90
C GLU A 186 -7.23 8.12 4.89
N LEU A 187 -5.92 8.39 4.95
CA LEU A 187 -4.85 7.39 4.92
C LEU A 187 -4.06 7.32 6.22
N PHE A 188 -4.03 8.39 7.00
CA PHE A 188 -3.21 8.48 8.21
C PHE A 188 -4.02 9.03 9.37
N ALA A 189 -4.00 8.32 10.49
CA ALA A 189 -4.62 8.74 11.74
C ALA A 189 -3.59 9.36 12.68
N VAL A 190 -3.92 10.52 13.25
CA VAL A 190 -3.12 11.20 14.27
C VAL A 190 -3.54 10.70 15.66
N ASN A 191 -2.58 10.45 16.55
CA ASN A 191 -2.89 10.07 17.91
C ASN A 191 -3.62 11.25 18.63
N PRO A 192 -4.83 11.03 19.18
CA PRO A 192 -5.56 12.09 19.90
C PRO A 192 -4.84 12.61 21.15
N GLU A 193 -3.92 11.84 21.72
CA GLU A 193 -3.14 12.23 22.90
C GLU A 193 -1.79 12.87 22.55
N ASN A 194 -1.29 12.65 21.32
CA ASN A 194 0.01 13.14 20.88
C ASN A 194 0.02 13.46 19.37
N GLU A 195 -0.06 14.74 19.01
CA GLU A 195 -0.06 15.19 17.60
C GLU A 195 1.22 14.88 16.82
N SER A 196 2.29 14.41 17.49
CA SER A 196 3.54 13.98 16.86
C SER A 196 3.53 12.49 16.47
N GLU A 197 2.45 11.76 16.75
CA GLU A 197 2.33 10.33 16.52
C GLU A 197 1.25 9.99 15.49
N TYR A 198 1.58 9.07 14.58
CA TYR A 198 0.75 8.75 13.42
C TYR A 198 0.64 7.24 13.22
N SER A 199 -0.50 6.79 12.70
CA SER A 199 -0.77 5.41 12.30
C SER A 199 -1.38 5.35 10.90
N LEU A 200 -1.41 4.14 10.32
CA LEU A 200 -2.12 3.84 9.08
C LEU A 200 -3.60 3.57 9.36
#